data_AF-A0A2E1A6F9-F1
#
_entry.id   AF-A0A2E1A6F9-F1
#
_cell.length_a   1.000
_cell.length_b   1.000
_cell.length_c   1.000
_cell.angle_alpha   90.00
_cell.angle_beta   90.00
_cell.angle_gamma   90.00
#
_symmetry.space_group_name_H-M   'P 1'
#
loop_
_entity.id
_entity.type
_entity.pdbx_description
1 polymer ?
#
loop_
_entity_poly.entity_id
_entity_poly.type
_entity_poly.pdbx_seq_one_letter_code
_entity_poly.pdbx_strand_id
1 'polypeptide(L)' 'MHNSQTAIIHIIEGEARVSLGEHTHDLKPGGWVHMPPDLQHSIYAKTP' A
#
# COMPACT_ATOMS: atom_id res chain seq x y z
N MET A 1 -6.35 9.64 -9.48
CA MET A 1 -5.21 10.51 -9.12
C MET A 1 -4.02 10.01 -9.93
N HIS A 2 -3.45 10.81 -10.83
CA HIS A 2 -2.23 10.46 -11.58
C HIS A 2 -1.04 10.77 -10.67
N ASN A 3 -0.18 9.79 -10.41
CA ASN A 3 1.05 9.99 -9.64
C ASN A 3 2.24 9.55 -10.49
N SER A 4 3.02 10.51 -10.96
CA SER A 4 4.20 10.31 -11.80
C SER A 4 5.46 9.92 -11.01
N GLN A 5 5.34 9.69 -9.70
CA GLN A 5 6.46 9.38 -8.82
C GLN A 5 6.32 8.00 -8.18
N THR A 6 7.45 7.29 -8.12
CA THR A 6 7.57 6.05 -7.35
C THR A 6 7.42 6.35 -5.86
N ALA A 7 6.70 5.48 -5.15
CA ALA A 7 6.53 5.59 -3.71
C ALA A 7 6.68 4.23 -3.02
N ILE A 8 6.92 4.27 -1.71
CA ILE A 8 6.94 3.11 -0.83
C ILE A 8 5.93 3.34 0.29
N ILE A 9 5.12 2.33 0.58
CA ILE A 9 4.25 2.31 1.76
C ILE A 9 4.91 1.41 2.80
N HIS A 10 5.07 1.91 4.02
CA HIS A 10 5.57 1.15 5.17
C HIS A 10 4.53 1.23 6.29
N ILE A 11 4.05 0.06 6.74
CA ILE A 11 3.12 -0.04 7.87
C ILE A 11 3.94 0.00 9.16
N ILE A 12 3.87 1.12 9.89
CA ILE A 12 4.61 1.30 11.14
C ILE A 12 3.91 0.59 12.30
N GLU A 13 2.58 0.68 12.34
CA GLU A 13 1.73 0.10 13.36
C GLU A 13 0.38 -0.31 12.76
N GLY A 14 -0.30 -1.25 13.40
CA GLY A 14 -1.57 -1.79 12.94
C GLY A 14 -1.46 -2.74 11.76
N GLU A 15 -2.60 -3.15 11.24
CA GLU A 15 -2.69 -4.00 10.04
C GLU A 15 -3.45 -3.28 8.94
N ALA A 16 -2.97 -3.43 7.70
CA ALA A 16 -3.59 -2.80 6.54
C ALA A 16 -3.70 -3.80 5.39
N ARG A 17 -4.75 -3.63 4.59
CA ARG A 17 -4.86 -4.23 3.27
C ARG A 17 -4.47 -3.19 2.24
N VAL A 18 -3.48 -3.50 1.41
CA VAL A 18 -3.02 -2.64 0.33
C VAL A 18 -3.32 -3.32 -0.99
N SER A 19 -4.05 -2.65 -1.87
CA SER A 19 -4.27 -3.11 -3.24
C SER A 19 -3.39 -2.33 -4.20
N LEU A 20 -2.75 -3.04 -5.14
CA LEU A 20 -1.82 -2.56 -6.14
C LEU A 20 -2.20 -3.19 -7.49
N GLY A 21 -2.90 -2.42 -8.33
CA GLY A 21 -3.59 -2.96 -9.50
C GLY A 21 -4.56 -4.08 -9.09
N GLU A 22 -4.42 -5.24 -9.70
CA GLU A 22 -5.26 -6.43 -9.42
C GLU A 22 -4.79 -7.23 -8.19
N HIS A 23 -3.64 -6.86 -7.61
CA HIS A 23 -3.07 -7.58 -6.48
C HIS A 23 -3.49 -6.95 -5.16
N THR A 24 -3.74 -7.79 -4.16
CA THR A 24 -4.07 -7.36 -2.81
C THR A 24 -3.12 -8.02 -1.81
N HIS A 25 -2.55 -7.20 -0.94
CA HIS A 25 -1.57 -7.59 0.06
C HIS A 25 -2.09 -7.25 1.45
N ASP A 26 -2.07 -8.23 2.35
CA ASP A 26 -2.33 -8.00 3.78
C ASP A 26 -0.98 -7.77 4.47
N LEU A 27 -0.79 -6.56 5.00
CA LEU A 27 0.45 -6.10 5.62
C LEU A 27 0.27 -5.92 7.14
N LYS A 28 1.32 -6.29 7.86
CA LYS A 28 1.49 -6.13 9.32
C LYS A 28 2.57 -5.07 9.60
N PRO A 29 2.78 -4.66 10.87
CA PRO A 29 3.86 -3.74 11.21
C PRO A 29 5.21 -4.25 10.70
N GLY A 30 6.00 -3.35 10.10
CA GLY A 30 7.25 -3.68 9.40
C GLY A 30 7.07 -4.13 7.94
N GLY A 31 5.82 -4.28 7.47
CA GLY A 31 5.49 -4.60 6.09
C GLY A 31 5.69 -3.40 5.16
N TRP A 32 6.18 -3.67 3.95
CA TRP A 32 6.55 -2.66 2.97
C TRP A 32 6.10 -3.08 1.58
N VAL A 33 5.62 -2.12 0.80
CA VAL A 33 5.29 -2.34 -0.61
C VAL A 33 5.83 -1.20 -1.47
N HIS A 34 6.38 -1.60 -2.62
CA HIS A 34 6.86 -0.70 -3.64
C HIS A 34 5.75 -0.39 -4.64
N MET A 35 5.57 0.88 -4.95
CA MET A 35 4.54 1.38 -5.82
C MET A 35 5.17 2.14 -6.98
N PRO A 36 5.28 1.51 -8.16
CA PRO A 36 5.65 2.18 -9.40
C PRO A 36 4.71 3.36 -9.72
N PRO A 37 5.19 4.33 -10.53
CA PRO A 37 4.35 5.40 -11.05
C PRO A 37 3.12 4.88 -11.78
N ASP A 38 2.04 5.64 -11.74
CA ASP A 38 0.76 5.34 -12.40
C ASP A 38 0.11 4.00 -12.01
N LEU A 39 0.62 3.31 -10.98
CA LEU A 39 -0.01 2.12 -10.44
C LEU A 39 -1.20 2.51 -9.55
N GLN A 40 -2.39 2.07 -9.94
CA GLN A 40 -3.59 2.26 -9.13
C GLN A 40 -3.43 1.55 -7.80
N HIS A 41 -3.71 2.27 -6.71
CA HIS A 41 -3.52 1.77 -5.36
C HIS A 41 -4.64 2.20 -4.43
N SER A 42 -4.89 1.39 -3.40
CA SER A 42 -5.76 1.74 -2.28
C SER A 42 -5.24 1.11 -1.00
N ILE A 43 -5.54 1.75 0.13
CA ILE A 43 -5.15 1.31 1.46
C ILE A 43 -6.40 1.26 2.31
N TYR A 44 -6.62 0.11 2.96
CA TYR A 44 -7.68 -0.09 3.94
C TYR A 44 -7.06 -0.50 5.27
N ALA A 45 -7.11 0.40 6.26
CA ALA A 45 -6.70 0.09 7.62
C ALA A 45 -7.69 -0.89 8.26
N LYS A 46 -7.19 -1.99 8.80
CA LYS A 46 -8.01 -3.01 9.49
C LYS A 46 -8.13 -2.72 10.98
N THR A 47 -7.13 -2.04 11.53
CA THR A 47 -7.07 -1.62 12.93
C THR A 47 -7.18 -0.09 13.01
N PRO A 48 -7.88 0.46 14.01
CA PRO A 48 -7.94 1.91 14.25
C PRO A 48 -6.57 2.53 14.52
#